data_AF-A0A5M9N6U8-F1
#
_entry.id   AF-A0A5M9N6U8-F1
#
_cell.length_a   1.000
_cell.length_b   1.000
_cell.length_c   1.000
_cell.angle_alpha   90.00
_cell.angle_beta   90.00
_cell.angle_gamma   90.00
#
_symmetry.space_group_name_H-M   'P 1'
#
loop_
_entity.id
_entity.type
_entity.pdbx_description
1 polymer ?
#
loop_
_entity_poly.entity_id
_entity_poly.type
_entity_poly.pdbx_seq_one_letter_code
_entity_poly.pdbx_strand_id
1 'polypeptide(L)' 'DEAKKMVAESVKIYNEYRPHTALKYKTPDEVHRAF' A
#
# COMPACT_ATOMS: atom_id res chain seq x y z
N ASP A 1 4.62 -7.69 -20.53
CA ASP A 1 3.99 -8.22 -19.30
C ASP A 1 4.79 -8.02 -18.02
N GLU A 2 6.11 -8.12 -18.06
CA GLU A 2 6.98 -7.96 -16.88
C GLU A 2 6.85 -6.59 -16.18
N ALA A 3 6.85 -5.49 -16.94
CA ALA A 3 6.66 -4.15 -16.38
C ALA A 3 5.34 -4.00 -15.59
N LYS A 4 4.25 -4.66 -16.02
CA LYS A 4 2.98 -4.64 -15.28
C LYS A 4 3.09 -5.39 -13.95
N LYS A 5 3.82 -6.52 -13.93
CA LYS A 5 4.09 -7.28 -12.70
C LYS A 5 4.90 -6.45 -11.71
N MET A 6 5.99 -5.84 -12.17
CA MET A 6 6.84 -4.98 -11.33
C MET A 6 6.05 -3.82 -10.72
N VAL A 7 5.20 -3.16 -11.52
CA VAL A 7 4.34 -2.07 -11.02
C VAL A 7 3.33 -2.60 -10.01
N ALA A 8 2.68 -3.74 -10.28
CA ALA A 8 1.72 -4.33 -9.36
C ALA A 8 2.35 -4.70 -8.00
N GLU A 9 3.57 -5.26 -8.03
CA GLU A 9 4.33 -5.59 -6.82
C GLU A 9 4.71 -4.33 -6.04
N SER A 10 5.17 -3.28 -6.72
CA SER A 10 5.48 -2.00 -6.09
C SER A 10 4.24 -1.37 -5.43
N VAL A 11 3.09 -1.39 -6.10
CA VAL A 11 1.81 -0.90 -5.56
C VAL A 11 1.39 -1.71 -4.34
N LYS A 12 1.51 -3.04 -4.40
CA LYS A 12 1.21 -3.92 -3.26
C LYS A 12 2.07 -3.56 -2.05
N ILE A 13 3.39 -3.46 -2.23
CA ILE A 13 4.32 -3.13 -1.15
C ILE A 13 4.00 -1.75 -0.55
N TYR A 14 3.70 -0.76 -1.38
CA TYR A 14 3.32 0.57 -0.89
C TYR A 14 2.06 0.49 -0.01
N ASN A 15 1.02 -0.19 -0.49
CA ASN A 15 -0.26 -0.27 0.22
C ASN A 15 -0.16 -1.03 1.55
N GLU A 16 0.67 -2.07 1.61
CA GLU A 16 0.83 -2.91 2.80
C GLU A 16 1.79 -2.32 3.83
N TYR A 17 2.82 -1.57 3.42
CA TYR A 17 3.92 -1.22 4.31
C TYR A 17 4.15 0.29 4.48
N ARG A 18 3.59 1.15 3.64
CA ARG A 18 3.81 2.61 3.78
C ARG A 18 3.11 3.11 5.05
N PRO A 19 3.83 3.65 6.05
CA PRO A 19 3.17 4.22 7.21
C PRO A 19 2.65 5.63 6.89
N HIS A 20 1.37 5.87 7.18
CA HIS A 20 0.79 7.22 7.19
C HIS A 20 1.01 7.87 8.55
N THR A 21 2.01 8.75 8.64
CA THR A 21 2.38 9.43 9.88
C THR A 21 1.28 10.32 10.45
N ALA A 22 0.44 10.92 9.60
CA ALA A 22 -0.73 11.68 10.02
C ALA A 22 -1.88 10.81 10.56
N LEU A 23 -1.94 9.52 10.16
CA LEU A 23 -3.01 8.58 10.51
C LEU A 23 -2.52 7.53 11.50
N LYS A 24 -1.76 7.97 12.52
CA LYS A 24 -1.26 7.10 13.59
C LYS A 24 -0.45 5.90 13.08
N TYR A 25 0.35 6.10 12.04
CA TYR A 25 1.18 5.08 11.41
C TYR A 25 0.42 3.94 10.73
N LYS A 26 -0.89 4.10 10.49
CA LYS A 26 -1.65 3.13 9.70
C LYS A 26 -1.17 3.06 8.26
N THR A 27 -1.31 1.90 7.64
CA THR A 27 -1.01 1.69 6.21
C THR A 27 -2.20 2.08 5.35
N PRO A 28 -2.00 2.36 4.04
CA PRO A 28 -3.11 2.59 3.13
C PRO A 28 -4.18 1.50 3.20
N ASP A 29 -3.76 0.22 3.27
CA ASP A 29 -4.69 -0.91 3.39
C ASP A 29 -5.48 -0.89 4.70
N GLU A 30 -4.86 -0.56 5.83
CA GLU A 30 -5.55 -0.44 7.13
C GLU A 30 -6.56 0.72 7.17
N VAL A 31 -6.37 1.74 6.33
CA VAL A 31 -7.30 2.87 6.22
C VAL A 31 -8.46 2.55 5.29
N HIS A 32 -8.20 1.90 4.15
CA HIS A 32 -9.19 1.71 3.08
C HIS A 32 -9.94 0.37 3.15
N ARG A 33 -9.32 -0.72 3.63
CA ARG A 33 -9.97 -2.05 3.71
C ARG A 33 -10.79 -2.26 4.99
N ALA A 34 -10.78 -1.28 5.90
CA ALA A 34 -11.55 -1.31 7.13
C ALA A 34 -13.03 -0.88 6.96
N PHE A 35 -13.48 -0.61 5.73
CA PHE A 35 -14.85 -0.20 5.39
C PHE A 35 -15.43 -1.03 4.26
#